data_AF-A0A1D8JFU4-F1
#
_entry.id   AF-A0A1D8JFU4-F1
#
_cell.length_a   1.000
_cell.length_b   1.000
_cell.length_c   1.000
_cell.angle_alpha   90.00
_cell.angle_beta   90.00
_cell.angle_gamma   90.00
#
_symmetry.space_group_name_H-M   'P 1'
#
loop_
_entity.id
_entity.type
_entity.pdbx_description
1 polymer ?
#
loop_
_entity_poly.entity_id
_entity_poly.type
_entity_poly.pdbx_seq_one_letter_code
_entity_poly.pdbx_strand_id
1 'polypeptide(L)'
;MINRKDERGSTLLIVLLLVAVFSILGIGLLSMNISASKQFNKKEEQVQARHLAEMGVLHYQAMISDMVNDIKFKKYYDSDGNYLKDKSEREYKQAVCNAANIGDVNSDDLEIGAYFVERDASKNIVCGDIQSDTEYLIMYIKSTGEVSKDTKSSKEVEAEIMLSSSRISGDQENEKNQPPTGDGVEEYDYFIVRKGEHLSIANHVYVTGNLNIDSGGGKNFSFLRVRKNLHVARDIGFNNHACIVVEGDLRVDGDIDIKNKNNATIVVFGDAYFGNKLKSKSSEVIYVKGEVSGNNVPKLPSFENLTSNQKKNCKITETEREEPEIESLEWEVQPELNAIYK
;
A
#
# COMPACT_ATOMS: atom_id res chain seq x y z
N MET A 1 92.85 2.51 40.53
CA MET A 1 92.27 3.66 39.81
C MET A 1 90.86 3.25 39.38
N ILE A 2 89.84 3.66 40.13
CA ILE A 2 88.45 3.23 39.90
C ILE A 2 87.82 4.25 38.94
N ASN A 3 87.57 3.81 37.71
CA ASN A 3 86.98 4.62 36.66
C ASN A 3 85.48 4.79 36.95
N ARG A 4 85.06 5.95 37.48
CA ARG A 4 83.65 6.28 37.68
C ARG A 4 83.03 6.54 36.30
N LYS A 5 82.35 5.54 35.75
CA LYS A 5 81.53 5.69 34.54
C LYS A 5 80.37 6.64 34.85
N ASP A 6 80.28 7.72 34.09
CA ASP A 6 79.28 8.76 34.25
C ASP A 6 77.97 8.32 33.56
N GLU A 7 77.11 7.59 34.27
CA GLU A 7 75.86 7.03 33.72
C GLU A 7 74.71 8.05 33.66
N ARG A 8 74.93 9.29 34.13
CA ARG A 8 73.89 10.34 34.20
C ARG A 8 73.42 10.81 32.82
N GLY A 9 74.26 10.68 31.78
CA GLY A 9 73.88 11.00 30.40
C GLY A 9 73.00 9.95 29.72
N SER A 10 73.14 8.67 30.10
CA SER A 10 72.41 7.57 29.46
C SER A 10 70.92 7.59 29.81
N THR A 11 70.56 7.94 31.05
CA THR A 11 69.15 8.02 31.49
C THR A 11 68.38 9.09 30.72
N LEU A 12 68.99 10.26 30.48
CA LEU A 12 68.36 11.34 29.72
C LEU A 12 68.07 10.91 28.27
N LEU A 13 69.03 10.22 27.63
CA LEU A 13 68.87 9.71 26.27
C LEU A 13 67.75 8.66 26.18
N ILE A 14 67.65 7.77 27.15
CA ILE A 14 66.58 6.74 27.19
C ILE A 14 65.21 7.39 27.32
N VAL A 15 65.03 8.37 28.21
CA VAL A 15 63.76 9.08 28.38
C VAL A 15 63.37 9.83 27.12
N LEU A 16 64.32 10.51 26.48
CA LEU A 16 64.07 11.24 25.24
C LEU A 16 63.67 10.30 24.09
N LEU A 17 64.35 9.15 23.97
CA LEU A 17 64.00 8.12 23.00
C LEU A 17 62.62 7.51 23.29
N LEU A 18 62.30 7.27 24.56
CA LEU A 18 61.00 6.73 24.97
C LEU A 18 59.86 7.71 24.66
N VAL A 19 60.04 9.00 24.94
CA VAL A 19 59.06 10.04 24.57
C VAL A 19 58.91 10.10 23.04
N ALA A 20 60.01 10.06 22.28
CA ALA A 20 59.95 10.09 20.82
C ALA A 20 59.18 8.89 20.25
N VAL A 21 59.45 7.67 20.74
CA VAL A 21 58.72 6.46 20.31
C VAL A 21 57.23 6.56 20.63
N PHE A 22 56.88 6.99 21.85
CA PHE A 22 55.47 7.16 22.20
C PHE A 22 54.78 8.27 21.42
N SER A 23 55.47 9.37 21.09
CA SER A 23 54.92 10.42 20.24
C SER A 23 54.65 9.93 18.82
N ILE A 24 55.56 9.16 18.22
CA ILE A 24 55.38 8.60 16.87
C ILE A 24 54.19 7.63 16.85
N LEU A 25 54.08 6.75 17.85
CA LEU A 25 52.95 5.82 17.98
C LEU A 25 51.63 6.56 18.22
N GLY A 26 51.63 7.59 19.07
CA GLY A 26 50.45 8.41 19.36
C GLY A 26 49.91 9.12 18.13
N ILE A 27 50.78 9.76 17.35
CA ILE A 27 50.39 10.44 16.10
C ILE A 27 49.91 9.42 15.06
N GLY A 28 50.53 8.23 15.00
CA GLY A 28 50.12 7.13 14.12
C GLY A 28 48.68 6.69 14.36
N LEU A 29 48.32 6.43 15.63
CA LEU A 29 46.96 6.00 16.00
C LEU A 29 45.91 7.10 15.76
N LEU A 30 46.23 8.36 16.06
CA LEU A 30 45.34 9.49 15.79
C LEU A 30 45.07 9.64 14.29
N SER A 31 46.10 9.50 13.45
CA SER A 31 45.98 9.59 11.99
C SER A 31 45.09 8.48 11.42
N MET A 32 45.16 7.27 11.98
CA MET A 32 44.29 6.15 11.59
C MET A 32 42.82 6.41 11.93
N ASN A 33 42.53 6.92 13.15
CA ASN A 33 41.16 7.21 13.57
C ASN A 33 40.52 8.33 12.75
N ILE A 34 41.27 9.41 12.45
CA ILE A 34 40.79 10.50 11.59
C ILE A 34 40.50 9.97 10.17
N SER A 35 41.35 9.09 9.65
CA SER A 35 41.16 8.49 8.33
C SER A 35 39.93 7.58 8.28
N ALA A 36 39.73 6.76 9.32
CA ALA A 36 38.55 5.91 9.44
C ALA A 36 37.26 6.74 9.51
N SER A 37 37.23 7.80 10.34
CA SER A 37 36.07 8.69 10.43
C SER A 37 35.73 9.34 9.08
N LYS A 38 36.73 9.83 8.33
CA LYS A 38 36.49 10.38 6.97
C LYS A 38 35.91 9.33 6.01
N GLN A 39 36.38 8.08 6.09
CA GLN A 39 35.85 6.99 5.28
C GLN A 39 34.41 6.63 5.66
N PHE A 40 34.08 6.64 6.96
CA PHE A 40 32.72 6.42 7.43
C PHE A 40 31.77 7.51 6.94
N ASN A 41 32.14 8.79 7.10
CA ASN A 41 31.32 9.90 6.62
C ASN A 41 31.10 9.82 5.10
N LYS A 42 32.15 9.54 4.31
CA LYS A 42 32.01 9.37 2.87
C LYS A 42 31.11 8.19 2.50
N LYS A 43 31.20 7.08 3.23
CA LYS A 43 30.34 5.90 3.01
C LYS A 43 28.88 6.23 3.36
N GLU A 44 28.66 6.95 4.47
CA GLU A 44 27.34 7.39 4.89
C GLU A 44 26.71 8.34 3.87
N GLU A 45 27.45 9.36 3.41
CA GLU A 45 27.02 10.27 2.35
C GLU A 45 26.67 9.52 1.05
N GLN A 46 27.45 8.49 0.69
CA GLN A 46 27.14 7.66 -0.49
C GLN A 46 25.88 6.82 -0.30
N VAL A 47 25.64 6.30 0.90
CA VAL A 47 24.43 5.52 1.22
C VAL A 47 23.20 6.43 1.19
N GLN A 48 23.30 7.62 1.80
CA GLN A 48 22.22 8.61 1.78
C GLN A 48 21.91 9.09 0.35
N ALA A 49 22.94 9.38 -0.46
CA ALA A 49 22.76 9.77 -1.87
C ALA A 49 22.04 8.68 -2.67
N ARG A 50 22.38 7.40 -2.42
CA ARG A 50 21.70 6.27 -3.07
C ARG A 50 20.24 6.15 -2.61
N HIS A 51 19.97 6.25 -1.31
CA HIS A 51 18.59 6.22 -0.79
C HIS A 51 17.75 7.33 -1.42
N LEU A 52 18.30 8.53 -1.57
CA LEU A 52 17.63 9.65 -2.22
C LEU A 52 17.32 9.35 -3.70
N ALA A 53 18.28 8.75 -4.43
CA ALA A 53 18.05 8.32 -5.80
C ALA A 53 16.94 7.24 -5.91
N GLU A 54 16.95 6.25 -5.02
CA GLU A 54 15.92 5.19 -4.96
C GLU A 54 14.54 5.77 -4.64
N MET A 55 14.45 6.74 -3.71
CA MET A 55 13.20 7.45 -3.43
C MET A 55 12.68 8.24 -4.65
N GLY A 56 13.57 8.81 -5.46
CA GLY A 56 13.17 9.48 -6.70
C GLY A 56 12.54 8.54 -7.73
N VAL A 57 13.05 7.31 -7.83
CA VAL A 57 12.45 6.26 -8.68
C VAL A 57 11.03 5.95 -8.21
N LEU A 58 10.84 5.72 -6.90
CA LEU A 58 9.52 5.43 -6.32
C LEU A 58 8.54 6.59 -6.49
N HIS A 59 9.00 7.83 -6.29
CA HIS A 59 8.18 9.01 -6.48
C HIS A 59 7.71 9.15 -7.94
N TYR A 60 8.62 8.94 -8.90
CA TYR A 60 8.26 8.95 -10.32
C TYR A 60 7.25 7.84 -10.68
N GLN A 61 7.44 6.64 -10.13
CA GLN A 61 6.51 5.52 -10.30
C GLN A 61 5.11 5.87 -9.79
N ALA A 62 5.00 6.43 -8.57
CA ALA A 62 3.72 6.86 -8.01
C ALA A 62 3.05 7.94 -8.86
N MET A 63 3.81 8.95 -9.29
CA MET A 63 3.33 10.03 -10.15
C MET A 63 2.78 9.52 -11.48
N ILE A 64 3.45 8.55 -12.13
CA ILE A 64 2.93 7.95 -13.36
C ILE A 64 1.69 7.11 -13.07
N SER A 65 1.66 6.34 -11.98
CA SER A 65 0.47 5.57 -11.58
C SER A 65 -0.76 6.46 -11.43
N ASP A 66 -0.61 7.61 -10.75
CA ASP A 66 -1.67 8.61 -10.58
C ASP A 66 -2.14 9.19 -11.92
N MET A 67 -1.22 9.55 -12.81
CA MET A 67 -1.55 10.02 -14.16
C MET A 67 -2.33 8.96 -14.96
N VAL A 68 -1.89 7.71 -14.92
CA VAL A 68 -2.58 6.62 -15.63
C VAL A 68 -3.98 6.40 -15.06
N ASN A 69 -4.15 6.50 -13.75
CA ASN A 69 -5.45 6.38 -13.09
C ASN A 69 -6.38 7.55 -13.44
N ASP A 70 -5.89 8.78 -13.53
CA ASP A 70 -6.66 9.94 -13.99
C ASP A 70 -7.13 9.77 -15.45
N ILE A 71 -6.27 9.23 -16.33
CA ILE A 71 -6.65 8.92 -17.71
C ILE A 71 -7.68 7.78 -17.76
N LYS A 72 -7.57 6.76 -16.89
CA LYS A 72 -8.59 5.70 -16.77
C LYS A 72 -9.93 6.31 -16.40
N PHE A 73 -9.96 7.17 -15.39
CA PHE A 73 -11.18 7.84 -14.94
C PHE A 73 -11.84 8.62 -16.08
N LYS A 74 -11.08 9.44 -16.82
CA LYS A 74 -11.58 10.22 -17.98
C LYS A 74 -12.01 9.37 -19.18
N LYS A 75 -11.54 8.12 -19.28
CA LYS A 75 -11.98 7.18 -20.33
C LYS A 75 -13.41 6.72 -20.04
N TYR A 76 -13.66 6.34 -18.80
CA TYR A 76 -14.93 5.74 -18.40
C TYR A 76 -15.97 6.77 -17.99
N TYR A 77 -15.57 8.00 -17.65
CA TYR A 77 -16.49 9.03 -17.17
C TYR A 77 -16.28 10.37 -17.87
N ASP A 78 -17.37 11.09 -18.15
CA ASP A 78 -17.32 12.48 -18.57
C ASP A 78 -17.05 13.43 -17.38
N SER A 79 -16.94 14.74 -17.65
CA SER A 79 -16.73 15.75 -16.61
C SER A 79 -17.87 15.85 -15.58
N ASP A 80 -19.04 15.30 -15.92
CA ASP A 80 -20.23 15.27 -15.06
C ASP A 80 -20.37 13.92 -14.33
N GLY A 81 -19.41 13.00 -14.50
CA GLY A 81 -19.37 11.69 -13.84
C GLY A 81 -20.24 10.61 -14.50
N ASN A 82 -20.70 10.80 -15.75
CA ASN A 82 -21.50 9.80 -16.46
C ASN A 82 -20.62 8.80 -17.22
N TYR A 83 -21.04 7.53 -17.22
CA TYR A 83 -20.29 6.45 -17.87
C TYR A 83 -20.26 6.58 -19.41
N LEU A 84 -19.07 6.70 -19.99
CA LEU A 84 -18.82 6.79 -21.43
C LEU A 84 -18.56 5.38 -22.01
N LYS A 85 -19.58 4.83 -22.68
CA LYS A 85 -19.58 3.41 -23.10
C LYS A 85 -18.74 3.07 -24.34
N ASP A 86 -18.18 4.04 -25.07
CA ASP A 86 -17.74 3.79 -26.47
C ASP A 86 -16.42 4.44 -26.92
N LYS A 87 -15.54 4.90 -26.01
CA LYS A 87 -14.21 5.31 -26.47
C LYS A 87 -13.37 4.10 -26.82
N SER A 88 -12.88 4.07 -28.07
CA SER A 88 -12.07 2.96 -28.57
C SER A 88 -10.85 2.78 -27.66
N GLU A 89 -10.58 1.54 -27.27
CA GLU A 89 -9.42 1.14 -26.46
C GLU A 89 -8.10 1.73 -27.00
N ARG A 90 -8.02 1.90 -28.32
CA ARG A 90 -6.92 2.53 -29.05
C ARG A 90 -6.67 3.99 -28.66
N GLU A 91 -7.73 4.79 -28.46
CA GLU A 91 -7.60 6.18 -28.03
C GLU A 91 -7.06 6.28 -26.60
N TYR A 92 -7.49 5.38 -25.72
CA TYR A 92 -6.96 5.30 -24.37
C TYR A 92 -5.48 4.90 -24.37
N LYS A 93 -5.09 3.89 -25.17
CA LYS A 93 -3.69 3.46 -25.32
C LYS A 93 -2.82 4.62 -25.80
N GLN A 94 -3.28 5.33 -26.82
CA GLN A 94 -2.55 6.48 -27.34
C GLN A 94 -2.51 7.63 -26.34
N ALA A 95 -3.56 7.84 -25.53
CA ALA A 95 -3.56 8.83 -24.46
C ALA A 95 -2.57 8.49 -23.33
N VAL A 96 -2.49 7.23 -22.89
CA VAL A 96 -1.52 6.78 -21.89
C VAL A 96 -0.09 6.87 -22.42
N CYS A 97 0.17 6.40 -23.63
CA CYS A 97 1.48 6.53 -24.28
C CYS A 97 1.85 7.99 -24.52
N ASN A 98 0.89 8.83 -24.90
CA ASN A 98 1.13 10.26 -25.06
C ASN A 98 1.41 10.91 -23.72
N ALA A 99 0.65 10.59 -22.66
CA ALA A 99 0.87 11.13 -21.31
C ALA A 99 2.21 10.69 -20.72
N ALA A 100 2.59 9.43 -20.92
CA ALA A 100 3.95 8.98 -20.63
C ALA A 100 4.97 9.74 -21.48
N ASN A 101 4.67 10.11 -22.72
CA ASN A 101 5.50 10.98 -23.55
C ASN A 101 5.40 12.48 -23.22
N ILE A 102 4.48 12.95 -22.35
CA ILE A 102 4.35 14.37 -22.01
C ILE A 102 5.56 14.76 -21.17
N GLY A 103 6.59 15.20 -21.90
CA GLY A 103 7.73 15.99 -21.46
C GLY A 103 8.71 15.23 -20.58
N ASP A 104 9.99 15.56 -20.73
CA ASP A 104 10.84 15.65 -19.55
C ASP A 104 10.01 16.37 -18.49
N VAL A 105 9.67 15.67 -17.39
CA VAL A 105 9.19 16.39 -16.22
C VAL A 105 10.37 17.30 -15.93
N ASN A 106 10.22 18.59 -16.23
CA ASN A 106 11.31 19.55 -16.12
C ASN A 106 11.91 19.30 -14.75
N SER A 107 13.17 18.86 -14.72
CA SER A 107 13.88 18.52 -13.48
C SER A 107 13.79 19.67 -12.47
N ASP A 108 13.59 20.88 -12.99
CA ASP A 108 13.43 22.14 -12.27
C ASP A 108 12.15 22.19 -11.41
N ASP A 109 11.10 21.41 -11.71
CA ASP A 109 9.85 21.37 -10.94
C ASP A 109 9.79 20.19 -9.95
N LEU A 110 10.77 19.27 -9.98
CA LEU A 110 10.88 18.11 -9.10
C LEU A 110 12.00 18.24 -8.06
N GLU A 111 12.39 19.46 -7.68
CA GLU A 111 13.21 19.69 -6.48
C GLU A 111 12.40 19.44 -5.18
N ILE A 112 11.87 18.22 -5.00
CA ILE A 112 11.31 17.78 -3.71
C ILE A 112 12.46 17.25 -2.86
N GLY A 113 13.31 18.17 -2.39
CA GLY A 113 14.52 17.82 -1.67
C GLY A 113 15.63 17.30 -2.59
N ALA A 114 16.47 16.42 -2.07
CA ALA A 114 17.85 16.23 -2.52
C ALA A 114 18.03 15.12 -3.60
N TYR A 115 17.08 14.98 -4.53
CA TYR A 115 17.19 14.09 -5.70
C TYR A 115 16.58 14.70 -6.96
N PHE A 116 17.04 14.21 -8.11
CA PHE A 116 16.64 14.65 -9.44
C PHE A 116 16.33 13.43 -10.29
N VAL A 117 15.19 13.40 -10.96
CA VAL A 117 14.82 12.31 -11.87
C VAL A 117 14.88 12.82 -13.30
N GLU A 118 15.71 12.19 -14.11
CA GLU A 118 15.85 12.43 -15.54
C GLU A 118 15.33 11.21 -16.30
N ARG A 119 14.62 11.44 -17.40
CA ARG A 119 14.34 10.38 -18.36
C ARG A 119 15.57 10.14 -19.20
N ASP A 120 15.94 8.88 -19.40
CA ASP A 120 17.01 8.54 -20.34
C ASP A 120 16.53 8.78 -21.78
N ALA A 121 16.74 9.98 -22.30
CA ALA A 121 16.32 10.39 -23.64
C ALA A 121 16.91 9.52 -24.76
N SER A 122 17.98 8.76 -24.47
CA SER A 122 18.56 7.80 -25.42
C SER A 122 17.74 6.51 -25.56
N LYS A 123 16.86 6.21 -24.58
CA LYS A 123 15.99 5.05 -24.57
C LYS A 123 14.55 5.49 -24.86
N ASN A 124 14.05 5.10 -26.02
CA ASN A 124 12.65 5.35 -26.38
C ASN A 124 11.70 4.65 -25.39
N ILE A 125 10.62 5.33 -25.03
CA ILE A 125 9.48 4.69 -24.35
C ILE A 125 8.96 3.60 -25.28
N VAL A 126 8.98 2.36 -24.79
CA VAL A 126 8.43 1.22 -25.53
C VAL A 126 7.01 1.02 -25.05
N CYS A 127 6.06 1.52 -25.84
CA CYS A 127 4.68 1.07 -25.74
C CYS A 127 4.57 -0.27 -26.45
N GLY A 128 4.23 -1.33 -25.72
CA GLY A 128 3.99 -2.66 -26.28
C GLY A 128 2.95 -2.64 -27.40
N ASP A 129 3.01 -3.64 -28.28
CA ASP A 129 2.20 -3.69 -29.49
C ASP A 129 0.70 -3.69 -29.16
N ILE A 130 -0.05 -2.80 -29.82
CA ILE A 130 -1.49 -2.55 -29.58
C ILE A 130 -2.34 -3.81 -29.87
N GLN A 131 -1.75 -4.81 -30.53
CA GLN A 131 -2.40 -6.06 -30.95
C GLN A 131 -2.20 -7.25 -29.98
N SER A 132 -1.29 -7.19 -29.01
CA SER A 132 -1.10 -8.30 -28.05
C SER A 132 -2.02 -8.20 -26.82
N ASP A 133 -2.42 -9.35 -26.28
CA ASP A 133 -3.30 -9.44 -25.11
C ASP A 133 -2.66 -8.99 -23.79
N THR A 134 -1.33 -8.92 -23.76
CA THR A 134 -0.56 -8.37 -22.65
C THR A 134 -0.07 -6.98 -23.04
N GLU A 135 -0.61 -5.97 -22.38
CA GLU A 135 -0.23 -4.58 -22.62
C GLU A 135 0.77 -4.15 -21.55
N TYR A 136 1.95 -3.72 -21.97
CA TYR A 136 2.93 -3.13 -21.07
C TYR A 136 3.47 -1.83 -21.63
N LEU A 137 3.74 -0.89 -20.73
CA LEU A 137 4.50 0.32 -20.97
C LEU A 137 5.82 0.18 -20.21
N ILE A 138 6.94 0.18 -20.93
CA ILE A 138 8.28 0.16 -20.32
C ILE A 138 8.88 1.56 -20.43
N MET A 139 9.30 2.10 -19.29
CA MET A 139 10.01 3.37 -19.19
C MET A 139 11.36 3.16 -18.52
N TYR A 140 12.38 3.83 -19.04
CA TYR A 140 13.70 3.86 -18.44
C TYR A 140 13.93 5.22 -17.82
N ILE A 141 14.23 5.25 -16.54
CA ILE A 141 14.50 6.47 -15.80
C ILE A 141 15.86 6.40 -15.13
N LYS A 142 16.46 7.57 -14.94
CA LYS A 142 17.71 7.75 -14.21
C LYS A 142 17.46 8.75 -13.09
N SER A 143 17.61 8.30 -11.85
CA SER A 143 17.44 9.13 -10.66
C SER A 143 18.80 9.41 -10.02
N THR A 144 19.07 10.67 -9.69
CA THR A 144 20.31 11.12 -9.07
C THR A 144 20.01 11.73 -7.71
N GLY A 145 20.51 11.13 -6.62
CA GLY A 145 20.43 11.69 -5.29
C GLY A 145 21.73 12.43 -4.93
N GLU A 146 21.61 13.59 -4.29
CA GLU A 146 22.72 14.45 -3.87
C GLU A 146 22.54 14.86 -2.40
N VAL A 147 23.50 14.55 -1.53
CA VAL A 147 23.35 14.83 -0.08
C VAL A 147 23.72 16.26 0.30
N SER A 148 24.61 16.90 -0.47
CA SER A 148 25.01 18.29 -0.27
C SER A 148 25.68 18.86 -1.52
N LYS A 149 25.31 20.11 -1.87
CA LYS A 149 25.87 20.88 -2.99
C LYS A 149 27.40 21.08 -2.86
N ASP A 150 27.92 21.03 -1.64
CA ASP A 150 29.34 21.26 -1.36
C ASP A 150 30.18 19.98 -1.40
N THR A 151 29.61 18.82 -1.04
CA THR A 151 30.39 17.57 -0.91
C THR A 151 30.52 16.80 -2.22
N LYS A 152 29.78 17.19 -3.27
CA LYS A 152 29.71 16.49 -4.57
C LYS A 152 29.43 15.00 -4.43
N SER A 153 28.81 14.58 -3.31
CA SER A 153 28.41 13.19 -3.12
C SER A 153 27.07 12.99 -3.79
N SER A 154 27.12 12.60 -5.08
CA SER A 154 25.97 12.17 -5.84
C SER A 154 26.01 10.68 -6.13
N LYS A 155 24.82 10.07 -6.25
CA LYS A 155 24.64 8.70 -6.71
C LYS A 155 23.51 8.64 -7.71
N GLU A 156 23.75 7.90 -8.77
CA GLU A 156 22.80 7.66 -9.85
C GLU A 156 22.24 6.24 -9.73
N VAL A 157 20.95 6.09 -10.00
CA VAL A 157 20.22 4.82 -10.06
C VAL A 157 19.44 4.80 -11.36
N GLU A 158 19.72 3.82 -12.21
CA GLU A 158 18.90 3.52 -13.38
C GLU A 158 17.81 2.53 -12.99
N ALA A 159 16.57 2.80 -13.41
CA ALA A 159 15.43 1.93 -13.17
C ALA A 159 14.62 1.73 -14.43
N GLU A 160 14.05 0.53 -14.54
CA GLU A 160 13.08 0.16 -15.57
C GLU A 160 11.72 0.04 -14.88
N ILE A 161 10.75 0.86 -15.29
CA ILE A 161 9.39 0.83 -14.78
C ILE A 161 8.52 0.19 -15.84
N MET A 162 7.96 -0.97 -15.50
CA MET A 162 7.00 -1.69 -16.34
C MET A 162 5.60 -1.49 -15.77
N LEU A 163 4.70 -0.91 -16.57
CA LEU A 163 3.29 -0.79 -16.23
C LEU A 163 2.50 -1.74 -17.11
N SER A 164 2.02 -2.85 -16.55
CA SER A 164 1.18 -3.81 -17.26
C SER A 164 -0.30 -3.51 -17.09
N SER A 165 -0.99 -3.19 -18.18
CA SER A 165 -2.44 -3.06 -18.21
C SER A 165 -2.99 -4.48 -18.10
N SER A 166 -3.30 -4.90 -16.87
CA SER A 166 -4.16 -6.06 -16.66
C SER A 166 -5.50 -5.67 -17.26
N ARG A 167 -5.86 -6.31 -18.39
CA ARG A 167 -7.22 -6.25 -18.91
C ARG A 167 -8.13 -6.64 -17.76
N ILE A 168 -8.88 -5.69 -17.22
CA ILE A 168 -10.18 -5.98 -16.63
C ILE A 168 -10.97 -6.46 -17.85
N SER A 169 -10.89 -7.75 -18.16
CA SER A 169 -11.72 -8.30 -19.23
C SER A 169 -13.15 -7.91 -18.85
N GLY A 170 -13.92 -7.39 -19.80
CA GLY A 170 -15.31 -7.00 -19.56
C GLY A 170 -16.20 -8.15 -19.07
N ASP A 171 -15.68 -9.37 -19.01
CA ASP A 171 -16.32 -10.55 -18.44
C ASP A 171 -15.98 -10.77 -16.94
N GLN A 172 -15.08 -9.95 -16.37
CA GLN A 172 -14.71 -9.94 -14.95
C GLN A 172 -15.46 -8.92 -14.09
N GLU A 173 -16.57 -8.36 -14.58
CA GLU A 173 -17.57 -7.73 -13.71
C GLU A 173 -18.08 -8.70 -12.62
N ASN A 174 -17.82 -10.01 -12.76
CA ASN A 174 -18.11 -11.04 -11.78
C ASN A 174 -16.92 -11.50 -10.91
N GLU A 175 -15.68 -11.08 -11.17
CA GLU A 175 -14.50 -11.58 -10.44
C GLU A 175 -14.14 -10.80 -9.18
N LYS A 176 -14.41 -9.50 -9.15
CA LYS A 176 -14.27 -8.67 -7.93
C LYS A 176 -15.06 -9.19 -6.73
N ASN A 177 -16.02 -10.07 -6.97
CA ASN A 177 -16.88 -10.66 -5.98
C ASN A 177 -16.70 -12.18 -5.87
N GLN A 178 -15.73 -12.83 -6.51
CA GLN A 178 -15.61 -14.28 -6.32
C GLN A 178 -15.28 -14.62 -4.85
N PRO A 179 -15.72 -15.80 -4.36
CA PRO A 179 -15.30 -16.28 -3.06
C PRO A 179 -13.80 -16.11 -2.89
N PRO A 180 -13.32 -15.60 -1.74
CA PRO A 180 -11.89 -15.59 -1.48
C PRO A 180 -11.39 -17.04 -1.59
N THR A 181 -10.43 -17.27 -2.48
CA THR A 181 -9.76 -18.57 -2.66
C THR A 181 -8.29 -18.41 -2.29
N GLY A 182 -7.70 -19.42 -1.66
CA GLY A 182 -6.28 -19.41 -1.31
C GLY A 182 -5.99 -19.65 0.18
N ASP A 183 -4.71 -19.51 0.52
CA ASP A 183 -4.23 -19.66 1.89
C ASP A 183 -4.77 -18.54 2.78
N GLY A 184 -5.23 -18.89 3.99
CA GLY A 184 -5.78 -17.92 4.95
C GLY A 184 -7.26 -17.59 4.77
N VAL A 185 -8.03 -18.45 4.10
CA VAL A 185 -9.50 -18.40 4.13
C VAL A 185 -10.02 -19.32 5.23
N GLU A 186 -10.78 -18.77 6.17
CA GLU A 186 -11.50 -19.54 7.19
C GLU A 186 -12.88 -19.95 6.63
N GLU A 187 -13.01 -21.23 6.27
CA GLU A 187 -14.23 -21.78 5.68
C GLU A 187 -15.14 -22.42 6.74
N TYR A 188 -16.43 -22.11 6.66
CA TYR A 188 -17.47 -22.65 7.54
C TYR A 188 -18.66 -23.15 6.75
N ASP A 189 -19.11 -24.38 7.04
CA ASP A 189 -20.38 -24.89 6.50
C ASP A 189 -21.58 -24.06 6.95
N TYR A 190 -21.51 -23.52 8.16
CA TYR A 190 -22.53 -22.68 8.77
C TYR A 190 -21.89 -21.93 9.93
N PHE A 191 -22.16 -20.62 10.04
CA PHE A 191 -21.52 -19.78 11.05
C PHE A 191 -22.57 -19.11 11.94
N ILE A 192 -22.44 -19.29 13.26
CA ILE A 192 -23.34 -18.67 14.25
C ILE A 192 -22.55 -17.81 15.21
N VAL A 193 -22.99 -16.56 15.35
CA VAL A 193 -22.57 -15.67 16.44
C VAL A 193 -23.67 -15.70 17.50
N ARG A 194 -23.39 -16.26 18.67
CA ARG A 194 -24.42 -16.42 19.73
C ARG A 194 -24.62 -15.13 20.52
N LYS A 195 -25.68 -15.12 21.33
CA LYS A 195 -26.08 -13.98 22.16
C LYS A 195 -24.93 -13.43 22.99
N GLY A 196 -24.57 -12.17 22.72
CA GLY A 196 -23.55 -11.43 23.48
C GLY A 196 -22.11 -11.80 23.13
N GLU A 197 -21.89 -12.61 22.10
CA GLU A 197 -20.56 -12.91 21.61
C GLU A 197 -20.00 -11.73 20.81
N HIS A 198 -18.71 -11.48 20.98
CA HIS A 198 -17.92 -10.55 20.20
C HIS A 198 -16.81 -11.34 19.51
N LEU A 199 -17.00 -11.64 18.23
CA LEU A 199 -16.04 -12.38 17.42
C LEU A 199 -15.30 -11.41 16.50
N SER A 200 -13.99 -11.56 16.43
CA SER A 200 -13.13 -10.82 15.51
C SER A 200 -12.23 -11.81 14.80
N ILE A 201 -12.36 -11.92 13.48
CA ILE A 201 -11.59 -12.80 12.62
C ILE A 201 -10.63 -11.95 11.79
N ALA A 202 -9.35 -12.31 11.80
CA ALA A 202 -8.30 -11.53 11.13
C ALA A 202 -8.21 -11.81 9.62
N ASN A 203 -8.79 -12.92 9.18
CA ASN A 203 -8.63 -13.50 7.86
C ASN A 203 -9.87 -13.31 6.98
N HIS A 204 -9.81 -13.82 5.76
CA HIS A 204 -11.00 -13.96 4.91
C HIS A 204 -11.93 -15.01 5.52
N VAL A 205 -13.24 -14.78 5.44
CA VAL A 205 -14.24 -15.73 5.93
C VAL A 205 -15.15 -16.15 4.78
N TYR A 206 -15.25 -17.45 4.56
CA TYR A 206 -16.17 -18.03 3.59
C TYR A 206 -17.19 -18.93 4.29
N VAL A 207 -18.48 -18.59 4.18
CA VAL A 207 -19.57 -19.37 4.76
C VAL A 207 -20.36 -20.00 3.61
N THR A 208 -20.20 -21.31 3.42
CA THR A 208 -20.89 -22.05 2.34
C THR A 208 -22.40 -22.20 2.60
N GLY A 209 -22.81 -22.15 3.86
CA GLY A 209 -24.20 -22.13 4.29
C GLY A 209 -24.67 -20.75 4.75
N ASN A 210 -25.49 -20.75 5.80
CA ASN A 210 -26.07 -19.52 6.35
C ASN A 210 -25.14 -18.88 7.40
N LEU A 211 -25.19 -17.56 7.51
CA LEU A 211 -24.59 -16.80 8.62
C LEU A 211 -25.71 -16.32 9.54
N ASN A 212 -25.78 -16.81 10.77
CA ASN A 212 -26.80 -16.38 11.73
C ASN A 212 -26.19 -15.64 12.92
N ILE A 213 -26.66 -14.43 13.18
CA ILE A 213 -26.22 -13.61 14.32
C ILE A 213 -27.39 -13.45 15.27
N ASP A 214 -27.32 -14.16 16.39
CA ASP A 214 -28.36 -14.16 17.40
C ASP A 214 -27.97 -13.24 18.54
N SER A 215 -28.80 -12.23 18.79
CA SER A 215 -28.74 -11.34 19.93
C SER A 215 -30.05 -11.52 20.70
N GLY A 216 -30.19 -12.67 21.37
CA GLY A 216 -31.39 -12.94 22.15
C GLY A 216 -31.69 -11.76 23.08
N GLY A 217 -32.89 -11.20 23.03
CA GLY A 217 -33.16 -9.80 23.39
C GLY A 217 -32.63 -9.28 24.73
N GLY A 218 -32.48 -7.95 24.81
CA GLY A 218 -31.94 -7.23 25.96
C GLY A 218 -30.87 -6.21 25.54
N LYS A 219 -30.00 -5.80 26.49
CA LYS A 219 -28.87 -4.88 26.23
C LYS A 219 -27.63 -5.58 25.67
N ASN A 220 -27.69 -6.89 25.46
CA ASN A 220 -26.56 -7.67 24.96
C ASN A 220 -26.60 -7.65 23.45
N PHE A 221 -25.57 -7.10 22.83
CA PHE A 221 -25.42 -7.08 21.38
C PHE A 221 -24.42 -8.15 20.96
N SER A 222 -24.70 -8.80 19.83
CA SER A 222 -23.79 -9.75 19.22
C SER A 222 -23.02 -9.05 18.10
N PHE A 223 -21.73 -9.33 18.00
CA PHE A 223 -20.82 -8.59 17.15
C PHE A 223 -19.90 -9.54 16.40
N LEU A 224 -19.82 -9.35 15.09
CA LEU A 224 -18.86 -10.02 14.21
C LEU A 224 -18.02 -8.97 13.48
N ARG A 225 -16.71 -9.04 13.64
CA ARG A 225 -15.74 -8.27 12.85
C ARG A 225 -14.92 -9.22 11.98
N VAL A 226 -14.86 -8.94 10.69
CA VAL A 226 -13.99 -9.63 9.74
C VAL A 226 -13.03 -8.58 9.17
N ARG A 227 -11.73 -8.77 9.39
CA ARG A 227 -10.69 -7.80 8.98
C ARG A 227 -10.40 -7.81 7.48
N LYS A 228 -10.69 -8.90 6.79
CA LYS A 228 -10.58 -9.00 5.33
C LYS A 228 -11.97 -9.15 4.71
N ASN A 229 -12.12 -10.03 3.73
CA ASN A 229 -13.37 -10.21 2.99
C ASN A 229 -14.28 -11.22 3.68
N LEU A 230 -15.59 -10.97 3.65
CA LEU A 230 -16.63 -11.89 4.11
C LEU A 230 -17.50 -12.30 2.93
N HIS A 231 -17.54 -13.60 2.63
CA HIS A 231 -18.47 -14.16 1.65
C HIS A 231 -19.42 -15.17 2.30
N VAL A 232 -20.72 -14.93 2.15
CA VAL A 232 -21.79 -15.85 2.55
C VAL A 232 -22.51 -16.35 1.30
N ALA A 233 -22.40 -17.64 1.02
CA ALA A 233 -22.98 -18.26 -0.17
C ALA A 233 -24.50 -18.46 -0.07
N ARG A 234 -25.07 -18.36 1.13
CA ARG A 234 -26.52 -18.41 1.36
C ARG A 234 -26.98 -17.20 2.16
N ASP A 235 -27.89 -17.40 3.11
CA ASP A 235 -28.61 -16.31 3.75
C ASP A 235 -27.85 -15.76 4.97
N ILE A 236 -27.95 -14.45 5.21
CA ILE A 236 -27.58 -13.85 6.49
C ILE A 236 -28.86 -13.62 7.30
N GLY A 237 -28.97 -14.29 8.44
CA GLY A 237 -30.06 -14.10 9.39
C GLY A 237 -29.63 -13.28 10.60
N PHE A 238 -30.34 -12.18 10.85
CA PHE A 238 -30.19 -11.43 12.09
C PHE A 238 -31.35 -11.70 13.02
N ASN A 239 -31.05 -11.88 14.31
CA ASN A 239 -32.05 -11.93 15.35
C ASN A 239 -31.73 -10.89 16.44
N ASN A 240 -32.35 -9.71 16.32
CA ASN A 240 -32.23 -8.60 17.27
C ASN A 240 -30.80 -8.04 17.45
N HIS A 241 -30.65 -6.82 18.00
CA HIS A 241 -29.43 -6.00 18.18
C HIS A 241 -28.08 -6.67 17.81
N ALA A 242 -27.74 -6.68 16.54
CA ALA A 242 -26.59 -7.40 16.02
C ALA A 242 -25.81 -6.53 15.05
N CYS A 243 -24.49 -6.70 15.03
CA CYS A 243 -23.62 -5.92 14.18
C CYS A 243 -22.61 -6.81 13.44
N ILE A 244 -22.49 -6.58 12.13
CA ILE A 244 -21.41 -7.10 11.29
C ILE A 244 -20.56 -5.93 10.84
N VAL A 245 -19.25 -6.04 11.01
CA VAL A 245 -18.25 -5.12 10.46
C VAL A 245 -17.32 -5.92 9.57
N VAL A 246 -17.21 -5.51 8.31
CA VAL A 246 -16.30 -6.10 7.31
C VAL A 246 -15.35 -4.99 6.86
N GLU A 247 -14.06 -5.17 7.09
CA GLU A 247 -13.04 -4.18 6.73
C GLU A 247 -12.61 -4.26 5.26
N GLY A 248 -12.74 -5.44 4.63
CA GLY A 248 -12.64 -5.61 3.19
C GLY A 248 -14.02 -5.63 2.52
N ASP A 249 -14.18 -6.55 1.58
CA ASP A 249 -15.37 -6.68 0.75
C ASP A 249 -16.40 -7.64 1.35
N LEU A 250 -17.69 -7.34 1.16
CA LEU A 250 -18.81 -8.19 1.57
C LEU A 250 -19.53 -8.77 0.36
N ARG A 251 -19.61 -10.10 0.26
CA ARG A 251 -20.50 -10.78 -0.69
C ARG A 251 -21.56 -11.60 0.02
N VAL A 252 -22.81 -11.42 -0.39
CA VAL A 252 -23.93 -12.26 0.04
C VAL A 252 -24.69 -12.74 -1.18
N ASP A 253 -24.64 -14.04 -1.46
CA ASP A 253 -25.37 -14.63 -2.59
C ASP A 253 -26.86 -14.86 -2.27
N GLY A 254 -27.17 -15.18 -1.01
CA GLY A 254 -28.54 -15.40 -0.54
C GLY A 254 -29.27 -14.13 -0.10
N ASP A 255 -30.36 -14.32 0.63
CA ASP A 255 -31.15 -13.25 1.22
C ASP A 255 -30.51 -12.76 2.53
N ILE A 256 -30.67 -11.47 2.83
CA ILE A 256 -30.43 -10.96 4.18
C ILE A 256 -31.79 -10.80 4.85
N ASP A 257 -32.05 -11.64 5.86
CA ASP A 257 -33.30 -11.69 6.62
C ASP A 257 -33.07 -11.13 8.03
N ILE A 258 -33.54 -9.90 8.24
CA ILE A 258 -33.49 -9.26 9.55
C ILE A 258 -34.82 -9.50 10.26
N LYS A 259 -34.80 -10.50 11.13
CA LYS A 259 -35.97 -10.91 11.88
C LYS A 259 -36.17 -9.95 13.06
N ASN A 260 -37.35 -9.34 13.10
CA ASN A 260 -37.82 -8.34 14.07
C ASN A 260 -37.29 -6.91 13.79
N LYS A 261 -38.09 -5.89 14.14
CA LYS A 261 -37.83 -4.44 13.91
C LYS A 261 -36.69 -3.86 14.77
N ASN A 262 -35.60 -4.61 14.90
CA ASN A 262 -34.55 -4.34 15.85
C ASN A 262 -33.26 -3.94 15.11
N ASN A 263 -32.40 -3.19 15.79
CA ASN A 263 -31.25 -2.50 15.21
C ASN A 263 -30.13 -3.45 14.75
N ALA A 264 -30.34 -4.16 13.64
CA ALA A 264 -29.27 -4.83 12.91
C ALA A 264 -28.48 -3.80 12.11
N THR A 265 -27.16 -3.86 12.18
CA THR A 265 -26.26 -2.96 11.45
C THR A 265 -25.22 -3.79 10.70
N ILE A 266 -25.02 -3.48 9.42
CA ILE A 266 -23.91 -4.01 8.62
C ILE A 266 -23.05 -2.83 8.20
N VAL A 267 -21.75 -2.91 8.43
CA VAL A 267 -20.78 -1.89 8.01
C VAL A 267 -19.72 -2.57 7.17
N VAL A 268 -19.54 -2.09 5.94
CA VAL A 268 -18.56 -2.60 4.97
C VAL A 268 -17.66 -1.44 4.56
N PHE A 269 -16.36 -1.63 4.69
CA PHE A 269 -15.37 -0.61 4.32
C PHE A 269 -14.86 -0.75 2.88
N GLY A 270 -14.93 -1.95 2.29
CA GLY A 270 -14.70 -2.19 0.86
C GLY A 270 -15.99 -2.15 0.03
N ASP A 271 -16.01 -2.95 -1.03
CA ASP A 271 -17.13 -3.13 -1.95
C ASP A 271 -18.15 -4.12 -1.36
N ALA A 272 -19.43 -4.03 -1.77
CA ALA A 272 -20.47 -4.95 -1.34
C ALA A 272 -21.29 -5.49 -2.51
N TYR A 273 -21.52 -6.80 -2.52
CA TYR A 273 -22.40 -7.49 -3.46
C TYR A 273 -23.58 -8.15 -2.75
N PHE A 274 -24.79 -7.83 -3.22
CA PHE A 274 -26.04 -8.42 -2.74
C PHE A 274 -26.76 -9.18 -3.87
N GLY A 275 -26.61 -10.50 -3.88
CA GLY A 275 -27.14 -11.38 -4.92
C GLY A 275 -28.66 -11.42 -4.96
N ASN A 276 -29.31 -11.44 -3.79
CA ASN A 276 -30.76 -11.46 -3.65
C ASN A 276 -31.31 -10.25 -2.89
N LYS A 277 -32.61 -10.29 -2.59
CA LYS A 277 -33.36 -9.14 -2.08
C LYS A 277 -33.14 -8.97 -0.58
N LEU A 278 -32.89 -7.74 -0.16
CA LEU A 278 -32.92 -7.36 1.25
C LEU A 278 -34.36 -7.48 1.81
N LYS A 279 -34.61 -8.43 2.70
CA LYS A 279 -35.92 -8.60 3.37
C LYS A 279 -35.95 -7.76 4.66
N SER A 280 -35.93 -6.44 4.48
CA SER A 280 -35.86 -5.46 5.56
C SER A 280 -37.24 -4.97 6.03
N LYS A 281 -37.42 -4.82 7.36
CA LYS A 281 -38.59 -4.13 7.95
C LYS A 281 -38.15 -2.86 8.70
N SER A 282 -37.86 -1.81 7.92
CA SER A 282 -38.00 -0.37 8.24
C SER A 282 -37.18 0.29 9.38
N SER A 283 -36.05 -0.27 9.82
CA SER A 283 -35.10 0.49 10.67
C SER A 283 -33.66 -0.02 10.59
N GLU A 284 -33.33 -0.70 9.50
CA GLU A 284 -32.06 -1.40 9.32
C GLU A 284 -31.10 -0.50 8.57
N VAL A 285 -29.83 -0.58 8.94
CA VAL A 285 -28.84 0.32 8.36
C VAL A 285 -27.62 -0.47 7.91
N ILE A 286 -27.56 -0.64 6.60
CA ILE A 286 -26.40 -1.15 5.89
C ILE A 286 -25.61 0.05 5.41
N TYR A 287 -24.33 0.07 5.73
CA TYR A 287 -23.39 1.10 5.34
C TYR A 287 -22.28 0.45 4.53
N VAL A 288 -22.04 0.96 3.34
CA VAL A 288 -20.98 0.50 2.47
C VAL A 288 -20.20 1.73 2.04
N LYS A 289 -18.89 1.72 2.23
CA LYS A 289 -18.00 2.81 1.83
C LYS A 289 -17.62 2.70 0.35
N GLY A 290 -17.38 1.49 -0.14
CA GLY A 290 -17.06 1.21 -1.54
C GLY A 290 -18.30 1.12 -2.44
N GLU A 291 -18.14 0.47 -3.58
CA GLU A 291 -19.20 0.28 -4.55
C GLU A 291 -20.19 -0.79 -4.11
N VAL A 292 -21.46 -0.58 -4.43
CA VAL A 292 -22.52 -1.55 -4.11
C VAL A 292 -23.10 -2.08 -5.40
N SER A 293 -23.04 -3.39 -5.56
CA SER A 293 -23.51 -4.11 -6.75
C SER A 293 -24.49 -5.22 -6.38
N GLY A 294 -25.23 -5.72 -7.37
CA GLY A 294 -26.17 -6.83 -7.18
C GLY A 294 -27.55 -6.60 -7.82
N ASN A 295 -28.39 -7.63 -7.79
CA ASN A 295 -29.67 -7.63 -8.52
C ASN A 295 -30.75 -6.75 -7.87
N ASN A 296 -30.61 -6.41 -6.59
CA ASN A 296 -31.61 -5.66 -5.82
C ASN A 296 -30.95 -4.76 -4.78
N VAL A 297 -29.97 -3.95 -5.20
CA VAL A 297 -29.29 -3.00 -4.32
C VAL A 297 -30.32 -2.02 -3.73
N PRO A 298 -30.53 -2.03 -2.39
CA PRO A 298 -31.41 -1.06 -1.76
C PRO A 298 -30.80 0.34 -1.91
N LYS A 299 -31.62 1.39 -1.88
CA LYS A 299 -31.10 2.76 -1.71
C LYS A 299 -30.44 2.84 -0.34
N LEU A 300 -29.11 2.75 -0.32
CA LEU A 300 -28.33 2.81 0.90
C LEU A 300 -28.15 4.26 1.34
N PRO A 301 -28.19 4.54 2.66
CA PRO A 301 -27.77 5.83 3.17
C PRO A 301 -26.25 6.01 2.95
N SER A 302 -25.82 7.25 2.70
CA SER A 302 -24.38 7.57 2.63
C SER A 302 -23.67 7.14 3.92
N PHE A 303 -22.48 6.56 3.78
CA PHE A 303 -21.60 6.12 4.86
C PHE A 303 -21.29 7.25 5.87
N GLU A 304 -21.19 8.50 5.40
CA GLU A 304 -20.89 9.68 6.22
C GLU A 304 -21.95 9.97 7.30
N ASN A 305 -23.15 9.37 7.19
CA ASN A 305 -24.27 9.60 8.09
C ASN A 305 -24.41 8.57 9.21
N LEU A 306 -23.32 7.86 9.56
CA LEU A 306 -23.29 6.99 10.75
C LEU A 306 -23.51 7.82 12.02
N THR A 307 -24.66 7.65 12.68
CA THR A 307 -24.95 8.34 13.95
C THR A 307 -24.02 7.86 15.07
N SER A 308 -23.74 8.70 16.05
CA SER A 308 -22.89 8.35 17.20
C SER A 308 -23.40 7.11 17.96
N ASN A 309 -24.72 6.87 17.97
CA ASN A 309 -25.30 5.68 18.58
C ASN A 309 -24.98 4.40 17.80
N GLN A 310 -24.93 4.46 16.47
CA GLN A 310 -24.58 3.30 15.64
C GLN A 310 -23.09 2.98 15.76
N LYS A 311 -22.22 4.00 15.70
CA LYS A 311 -20.79 3.83 15.97
C LYS A 311 -20.55 3.19 17.33
N LYS A 312 -21.27 3.65 18.36
CA LYS A 312 -21.21 3.10 19.72
C LYS A 312 -21.70 1.65 19.82
N ASN A 313 -22.83 1.32 19.18
CA ASN A 313 -23.42 -0.02 19.23
C ASN A 313 -22.56 -1.05 18.50
N CYS A 314 -21.93 -0.67 17.39
CA CYS A 314 -21.00 -1.53 16.67
C CYS A 314 -19.55 -1.43 17.17
N LYS A 315 -19.29 -0.68 18.27
CA LYS A 315 -17.93 -0.43 18.78
C LYS A 315 -16.94 -0.05 17.65
N ILE A 316 -17.38 0.75 16.69
CA ILE A 316 -16.51 1.23 15.60
C ILE A 316 -15.65 2.33 16.21
N THR A 317 -14.47 1.96 16.71
CA THR A 317 -13.47 2.91 17.15
C THR A 317 -12.75 3.46 15.92
N GLU A 318 -12.93 4.75 15.63
CA GLU A 318 -12.17 5.47 14.59
C GLU A 318 -10.64 5.44 14.83
N THR A 319 -10.22 5.00 16.03
CA THR A 319 -8.87 5.21 16.58
C THR A 319 -7.95 3.98 16.49
N GLU A 320 -8.42 2.83 16.01
CA GLU A 320 -7.56 1.63 15.79
C GLU A 320 -7.38 1.34 14.29
N ARG A 321 -7.20 2.40 13.51
CA ARG A 321 -6.64 2.29 12.17
C ARG A 321 -5.13 2.45 12.30
N GLU A 322 -4.44 1.37 12.66
CA GLU A 322 -3.29 1.05 11.80
C GLU A 322 -3.98 0.83 10.46
N GLU A 323 -3.75 1.73 9.49
CA GLU A 323 -4.15 1.41 8.12
C GLU A 323 -3.68 -0.03 7.91
N PRO A 324 -4.59 -1.00 7.63
CA PRO A 324 -4.11 -2.29 7.18
C PRO A 324 -3.12 -1.94 6.08
N GLU A 325 -1.90 -2.48 6.12
CA GLU A 325 -1.01 -2.42 4.97
C GLU A 325 -1.91 -2.74 3.78
N ILE A 326 -2.23 -1.69 3.03
CA ILE A 326 -3.17 -1.80 1.94
C ILE A 326 -2.32 -2.63 0.99
N GLU A 327 -2.64 -3.92 0.85
CA GLU A 327 -2.39 -4.63 -0.39
C GLU A 327 -3.17 -3.83 -1.42
N SER A 328 -2.52 -2.78 -1.93
CA SER A 328 -3.04 -1.94 -2.98
C SER A 328 -3.36 -2.84 -4.15
N LEU A 329 -4.44 -2.52 -4.86
CA LEU A 329 -4.63 -2.99 -6.22
C LEU A 329 -3.46 -2.41 -7.04
N GLU A 330 -2.35 -3.13 -7.00
CA GLU A 330 -1.12 -2.82 -7.69
C GLU A 330 -1.33 -3.16 -9.16
N TRP A 331 -0.94 -2.22 -10.02
CA TRP A 331 -0.14 -2.66 -11.15
C TRP A 331 1.00 -3.46 -10.52
N GLU A 332 1.07 -4.78 -10.71
CA GLU A 332 2.20 -5.59 -10.25
C GLU A 332 3.46 -5.03 -10.92
N VAL A 333 4.07 -4.03 -10.28
CA VAL A 333 5.46 -3.72 -10.50
C VAL A 333 6.16 -4.79 -9.70
N GLN A 334 6.62 -5.81 -10.41
CA GLN A 334 7.26 -7.00 -9.85
C GLN A 334 8.05 -6.61 -8.58
N PRO A 335 7.78 -7.22 -7.41
CA PRO A 335 8.39 -6.84 -6.13
C PRO A 335 9.91 -7.05 -6.08
N GLU A 336 10.50 -7.54 -7.18
CA GLU A 336 11.92 -7.47 -7.43
C GLU A 336 12.27 -6.23 -8.26
N LEU A 337 12.41 -5.08 -7.59
CA LEU A 337 13.49 -4.16 -7.94
C LEU A 337 14.83 -4.86 -7.62
N ASN A 338 15.13 -5.93 -8.36
CA ASN A 338 16.48 -6.09 -8.87
C ASN A 338 16.65 -4.95 -9.87
N ALA A 339 16.84 -3.72 -9.39
CA ALA A 339 17.53 -2.74 -10.20
C ALA A 339 18.80 -3.48 -10.65
N ILE A 340 18.86 -3.86 -11.92
CA ILE A 340 20.07 -4.44 -12.48
C ILE A 340 21.02 -3.26 -12.48
N TYR A 341 21.75 -3.09 -11.37
CA TYR A 341 22.79 -2.10 -11.22
C TYR A 341 23.85 -2.46 -12.26
N LYS A 342 23.74 -1.84 -13.44
CA LYS A 342 24.78 -1.94 -14.47
C LYS A 342 26.01 -1.16 -14.04
#